data_AF-A0A022VMG8-F1
#
_entry.id   AF-A0A022VMG8-F1
#
_cell.length_a   1.000
_cell.length_b   1.000
_cell.length_c   1.000
_cell.angle_alpha   90.00
_cell.angle_beta   90.00
_cell.angle_gamma   90.00
#
_symmetry.space_group_name_H-M   'P 1'
#
loop_
_entity.id
_entity.type
_entity.pdbx_description
1 polymer ?
#
loop_
_entity_poly.entity_id
_entity_poly.type
_entity_poly.pdbx_seq_one_letter_code
_entity_poly.pdbx_strand_id
1 'polypeptide(L)'
;MVDPSVPQPGPARLKPNAGPDEWLEAAKNCKYLSEHHMKQLCELVKEYMMEESNIQPVSTPVTICGDIHGQFYDLLELFRVAGGMPGDTRPAAPSTQAPIITSEDIEPPSTITDPKLKRRLRKSSPPNSVIEDDGDEETGGQATESKGDDEAGEEDKSASPIGNFIFLGDYVDRGYFSLETLTLLLCLKARYPNKITLVRGNHESRQITQVYGFYDECVQKYGNASVWKACCQVFDFMTLGVIVDGKVLCLHGGLSPEIRTLDQVRIVARAQEIPHEGAFCDLVWSDPDETEDLTWAVSPRGAGWLFGSRVADEFCAVNDLNLIARAHQLVNEGYKYHFDSQAMVTVWSAPNYCYRCANMASVCEVREDLKPVFKLFAAVPAEMRHVPASRPQKAEYFL
;
A
#
# COMPACT_ATOMS: atom_id res chain seq x y z
N MET A 1 -30.52 9.27 2.03
CA MET A 1 -29.87 10.32 2.84
C MET A 1 -28.53 9.73 3.26
N VAL A 2 -27.42 10.44 3.03
CA VAL A 2 -26.09 9.96 3.44
C VAL A 2 -26.03 10.02 4.96
N ASP A 3 -25.50 8.98 5.58
CA ASP A 3 -25.30 8.92 7.04
C ASP A 3 -24.45 10.13 7.49
N PRO A 4 -24.89 10.93 8.50
CA PRO A 4 -24.13 12.07 9.00
C PRO A 4 -22.74 11.73 9.54
N SER A 5 -22.46 10.45 9.81
CA SER A 5 -21.13 9.95 10.20
C SER A 5 -20.13 9.89 9.04
N VAL A 6 -20.62 9.93 7.79
CA VAL A 6 -19.78 9.87 6.59
C VAL A 6 -19.17 11.26 6.34
N PRO A 7 -17.84 11.37 6.22
CA PRO A 7 -17.16 12.60 5.83
C PRO A 7 -17.81 13.24 4.60
N GLN A 8 -18.06 14.54 4.64
CA GLN A 8 -18.75 15.25 3.56
C GLN A 8 -17.76 16.10 2.78
N PRO A 9 -17.68 15.98 1.45
CA PRO A 9 -16.76 16.79 0.67
C PRO A 9 -17.09 18.28 0.71
N GLY A 10 -16.11 19.12 0.40
CA GLY A 10 -16.29 20.57 0.24
C GLY A 10 -15.17 21.41 0.84
N PRO A 11 -15.26 22.75 0.74
CA PRO A 11 -14.22 23.63 1.25
C PRO A 11 -14.21 23.64 2.78
N ALA A 12 -13.02 23.58 3.37
CA ALA A 12 -12.81 23.75 4.80
C ALA A 12 -13.07 25.21 5.22
N ARG A 13 -13.72 25.40 6.37
CA ARG A 13 -13.99 26.72 6.97
C ARG A 13 -13.03 26.96 8.13
N LEU A 14 -11.81 27.35 7.81
CA LEU A 14 -10.73 27.54 8.78
C LEU A 14 -10.42 29.02 9.00
N LYS A 15 -9.91 29.35 10.19
CA LYS A 15 -9.41 30.70 10.48
C LYS A 15 -8.17 31.00 9.63
N PRO A 16 -7.87 32.27 9.33
CA PRO A 16 -6.68 32.62 8.55
C PRO A 16 -5.37 32.08 9.14
N ASN A 17 -5.27 32.01 10.47
CA ASN A 17 -4.10 31.52 11.20
C ASN A 17 -4.18 30.03 11.59
N ALA A 18 -5.10 29.25 11.03
CA ALA A 18 -5.18 27.80 11.25
C ALA A 18 -3.87 27.12 10.83
N GLY A 19 -3.44 26.12 11.58
CA GLY A 19 -2.19 25.39 11.35
C GLY A 19 -2.42 23.89 11.07
N PRO A 20 -1.35 23.08 11.15
CA PRO A 20 -1.39 21.66 10.79
C PRO A 20 -2.44 20.82 11.51
N ASP A 21 -2.72 21.10 12.79
CA ASP A 21 -3.74 20.38 13.55
C ASP A 21 -5.14 20.63 13.00
N GLU A 22 -5.52 21.89 12.76
CA GLU A 22 -6.82 22.22 12.19
C GLU A 22 -6.95 21.80 10.72
N TRP A 23 -5.86 21.85 9.96
CA TRP A 23 -5.82 21.35 8.58
C TRP A 23 -6.07 19.84 8.54
N LEU A 24 -5.43 19.07 9.42
CA LEU A 24 -5.59 17.62 9.51
C LEU A 24 -7.03 17.25 9.87
N GLU A 25 -7.63 17.92 10.87
CA GLU A 25 -9.02 17.66 11.26
C GLU A 25 -10.02 18.00 10.14
N ALA A 26 -9.76 19.06 9.36
CA ALA A 26 -10.54 19.34 8.15
C ALA A 26 -10.37 18.24 7.09
N ALA A 27 -9.13 17.82 6.83
CA ALA A 27 -8.81 16.81 5.84
C ALA A 27 -9.45 15.45 6.15
N LYS A 28 -9.44 15.00 7.42
CA LYS A 28 -10.14 13.78 7.88
C LYS A 28 -11.64 13.79 7.56
N ASN A 29 -12.24 14.98 7.48
CA ASN A 29 -13.65 15.18 7.16
C ASN A 29 -13.92 15.39 5.66
N CYS A 30 -12.99 14.97 4.78
CA CYS A 30 -13.06 15.14 3.33
C CYS A 30 -13.13 16.63 2.91
N LYS A 31 -12.60 17.56 3.73
CA LYS A 31 -12.62 18.99 3.39
C LYS A 31 -11.29 19.41 2.77
N TYR A 32 -11.34 19.97 1.56
CA TYR A 32 -10.16 20.57 0.94
C TYR A 32 -9.89 21.97 1.53
N LEU A 33 -8.62 22.31 1.69
CA LEU A 33 -8.19 23.56 2.32
C LEU A 33 -8.44 24.77 1.41
N SER A 34 -8.35 25.98 1.95
CA SER A 34 -8.30 27.18 1.12
C SER A 34 -7.02 27.19 0.26
N GLU A 35 -7.01 27.91 -0.87
CA GLU A 35 -5.80 28.02 -1.71
C GLU A 35 -4.58 28.51 -0.90
N HIS A 36 -4.81 29.44 0.03
CA HIS A 36 -3.77 29.96 0.92
C HIS A 36 -3.19 28.86 1.83
N HIS A 37 -4.06 28.14 2.54
CA HIS A 37 -3.65 27.07 3.46
C HIS A 37 -3.02 25.88 2.73
N MET A 38 -3.54 25.53 1.55
CA MET A 38 -2.97 24.44 0.75
C MET A 38 -1.56 24.78 0.28
N LYS A 39 -1.30 26.03 -0.15
CA LYS A 39 0.05 26.48 -0.49
C LYS A 39 0.99 26.44 0.70
N GLN A 40 0.54 26.88 1.88
CA GLN A 40 1.34 26.79 3.11
C GLN A 40 1.68 25.34 3.48
N LEU A 41 0.71 24.43 3.36
CA LEU A 41 0.93 23.00 3.57
C LEU A 41 1.96 22.44 2.58
N CYS A 42 1.85 22.78 1.29
CA CYS A 42 2.80 22.36 0.27
C CYS A 42 4.23 22.85 0.57
N GLU A 43 4.39 24.12 0.94
CA GLU A 43 5.72 24.67 1.29
C GLU A 43 6.31 23.98 2.52
N LEU A 44 5.51 23.77 3.58
CA LEU A 44 5.95 23.07 4.79
C LEU A 44 6.39 21.63 4.49
N VAL A 45 5.59 20.87 3.72
CA VAL A 45 5.94 19.48 3.40
C VAL A 45 7.14 19.41 2.47
N LYS A 46 7.27 20.34 1.52
CA LYS A 46 8.43 20.44 0.64
C LYS A 46 9.73 20.63 1.44
N GLU A 47 9.72 21.50 2.46
CA GLU A 47 10.88 21.68 3.34
C GLU A 47 11.29 20.37 4.03
N TYR A 48 10.33 19.58 4.54
CA TYR A 48 10.63 18.27 5.09
C TYR A 48 11.20 17.30 4.05
N MET A 49 10.59 17.24 2.86
CA MET A 49 10.99 16.32 1.79
C MET A 49 12.34 16.69 1.17
N MET A 50 12.78 17.95 1.24
CA MET A 50 14.12 18.36 0.78
C MET A 50 15.24 17.72 1.60
N GLU A 51 15.00 17.43 2.88
CA GLU A 51 15.98 16.79 3.77
C GLU A 51 15.95 15.25 3.69
N GLU A 52 14.95 14.66 3.04
CA GLU A 52 14.84 13.21 2.88
C GLU A 52 15.80 12.66 1.83
N SER A 53 16.24 11.42 1.99
CA SER A 53 17.06 10.73 0.98
C SER A 53 16.19 10.21 -0.17
N ASN A 54 16.77 9.95 -1.34
CA ASN A 54 16.01 9.27 -2.41
C ASN A 54 15.53 7.89 -1.97
N ILE A 55 16.33 7.21 -1.14
CA ILE A 55 15.91 6.00 -0.42
C ILE A 55 15.89 6.32 1.07
N GLN A 56 14.69 6.60 1.58
CA GLN A 56 14.52 6.99 2.97
C GLN A 56 14.65 5.76 3.88
N PRO A 57 15.49 5.78 4.94
CA PRO A 57 15.50 4.72 5.93
C PRO A 57 14.28 4.83 6.85
N VAL A 58 13.63 3.69 7.12
CA VAL A 58 12.51 3.57 8.06
C VAL A 58 12.72 2.33 8.93
N SER A 59 12.33 2.39 10.19
CA SER A 59 12.39 1.23 11.10
C SER A 59 11.05 0.55 11.25
N THR A 60 11.06 -0.73 11.57
CA THR A 60 9.86 -1.45 12.01
C THR A 60 9.38 -0.95 13.39
N PRO A 61 8.10 -1.17 13.76
CA PRO A 61 7.02 -1.70 12.93
C PRO A 61 6.54 -0.67 11.89
N VAL A 62 6.21 -1.15 10.69
CA VAL A 62 5.76 -0.32 9.56
C VAL A 62 4.61 -0.96 8.79
N THR A 63 3.72 -0.12 8.26
CA THR A 63 2.65 -0.49 7.36
C THR A 63 2.93 0.10 5.97
N ILE A 64 3.11 -0.77 4.98
CA ILE A 64 3.35 -0.43 3.58
C ILE A 64 2.01 -0.44 2.84
N CYS A 65 1.72 0.64 2.12
CA CYS A 65 0.48 0.88 1.40
C CYS A 65 0.80 1.14 -0.08
N GLY A 66 0.08 0.47 -0.99
CA GLY A 66 0.18 0.69 -2.43
C GLY A 66 -0.65 1.87 -2.93
N ASP A 67 -1.07 1.79 -4.19
CA ASP A 67 -1.84 2.81 -4.91
C ASP A 67 -3.16 3.16 -4.20
N ILE A 68 -3.53 4.45 -4.23
CA ILE A 68 -4.76 4.98 -3.60
C ILE A 68 -5.70 5.63 -4.62
N HIS A 69 -5.15 6.32 -5.62
CA HIS A 69 -5.87 6.91 -6.76
C HIS A 69 -7.13 7.70 -6.38
N GLY A 70 -7.00 8.65 -5.45
CA GLY A 70 -8.10 9.55 -5.09
C GLY A 70 -9.34 8.86 -4.50
N GLN A 71 -9.22 7.61 -4.04
CA GLN A 71 -10.28 6.87 -3.35
C GLN A 71 -10.30 7.19 -1.85
N PHE A 72 -10.58 8.46 -1.52
CA PHE A 72 -10.48 9.01 -0.15
C PHE A 72 -11.16 8.17 0.94
N TYR A 73 -12.38 7.67 0.69
CA TYR A 73 -13.12 6.89 1.69
C TYR A 73 -12.46 5.53 1.94
N ASP A 74 -11.88 4.93 0.91
CA ASP A 74 -11.14 3.68 1.02
C ASP A 74 -9.78 3.91 1.72
N LEU A 75 -9.16 5.10 1.56
CA LEU A 75 -8.01 5.50 2.38
C LEU A 75 -8.35 5.61 3.88
N LEU A 76 -9.54 6.10 4.23
CA LEU A 76 -9.98 6.10 5.64
C LEU A 76 -10.18 4.67 6.17
N GLU A 77 -10.73 3.78 5.34
CA GLU A 77 -10.88 2.36 5.68
C GLU A 77 -9.51 1.68 5.84
N LEU A 78 -8.55 1.98 4.96
CA LEU A 78 -7.16 1.53 5.05
C LEU A 78 -6.57 1.85 6.42
N PHE A 79 -6.71 3.10 6.90
CA PHE A 79 -6.22 3.46 8.23
C PHE A 79 -6.91 2.67 9.34
N ARG A 80 -8.22 2.39 9.26
CA ARG A 80 -8.91 1.55 10.27
C ARG A 80 -8.35 0.12 10.28
N VAL A 81 -8.12 -0.45 9.10
CA VAL A 81 -7.55 -1.80 8.91
C VAL A 81 -6.11 -1.88 9.46
N ALA A 82 -5.33 -0.82 9.25
CA ALA A 82 -3.97 -0.68 9.78
C ALA A 82 -3.91 -0.39 11.29
N GLY A 83 -5.05 -0.23 11.97
CA GLY A 83 -5.11 0.04 13.41
C GLY A 83 -5.10 1.52 13.80
N GLY A 84 -5.37 2.43 12.88
CA GLY A 84 -5.55 3.86 13.10
C GLY A 84 -4.60 4.74 12.30
N MET A 85 -4.87 6.05 12.30
CA MET A 85 -3.91 7.05 11.84
C MET A 85 -2.88 7.33 12.94
N PRO A 86 -1.67 7.80 12.61
CA PRO A 86 -0.73 8.28 13.62
C PRO A 86 -1.37 9.30 14.56
N GLY A 87 -1.22 9.08 15.86
CA GLY A 87 -1.79 9.93 16.92
C GLY A 87 -3.24 9.62 17.32
N ASP A 88 -3.89 8.66 16.67
CA ASP A 88 -5.20 8.17 17.14
C ASP A 88 -5.04 7.41 18.47
N THR A 89 -5.88 7.75 19.43
CA THR A 89 -5.92 7.08 20.75
C THR A 89 -6.95 5.96 20.82
N ARG A 90 -7.98 6.03 19.97
CA ARG A 90 -9.07 5.07 19.85
C ARG A 90 -9.47 4.96 18.37
N PRO A 91 -8.75 4.14 17.59
CA PRO A 91 -9.06 3.95 16.18
C PRO A 91 -10.46 3.35 16.01
N ALA A 92 -11.18 3.79 14.99
CA ALA A 92 -12.44 3.17 14.61
C ALA A 92 -12.17 1.76 14.06
N ALA A 93 -13.06 0.80 14.37
CA ALA A 93 -12.97 -0.53 13.81
C ALA A 93 -13.16 -0.51 12.29
N PRO A 94 -12.53 -1.43 11.53
CA PRO A 94 -12.78 -1.61 10.11
C PRO A 94 -14.27 -1.77 9.83
N SER A 95 -14.75 -1.11 8.78
CA SER A 95 -16.15 -1.24 8.33
C SER A 95 -16.35 -2.45 7.41
N THR A 96 -15.28 -2.97 6.82
CA THR A 96 -15.26 -4.17 6.00
C THR A 96 -14.61 -5.33 6.76
N GLN A 97 -15.21 -6.51 6.68
CA GLN A 97 -14.60 -7.74 7.19
C GLN A 97 -13.81 -8.38 6.06
N ALA A 98 -12.51 -8.53 6.25
CA ALA A 98 -11.65 -9.24 5.31
C ALA A 98 -10.57 -10.02 6.09
N PRO A 99 -10.16 -11.19 5.58
CA PRO A 99 -9.23 -12.06 6.29
C PRO A 99 -7.85 -11.39 6.40
N ILE A 100 -7.23 -11.55 7.56
CA ILE A 100 -5.78 -11.33 7.71
C ILE A 100 -5.11 -12.57 7.11
N ILE A 101 -4.22 -12.36 6.14
CA ILE A 101 -3.47 -13.44 5.49
C ILE A 101 -2.00 -13.22 5.80
N THR A 102 -1.40 -14.22 6.44
CA THR A 102 0.04 -14.26 6.69
C THR A 102 0.75 -14.93 5.52
N SER A 103 2.06 -14.69 5.38
CA SER A 103 2.88 -15.43 4.41
C SER A 103 2.80 -16.95 4.59
N GLU A 104 2.56 -17.42 5.82
CA GLU A 104 2.41 -18.85 6.17
C GLU A 104 1.08 -19.44 5.68
N ASP A 105 0.03 -18.63 5.51
CA ASP A 105 -1.27 -19.06 4.98
C ASP A 105 -1.24 -19.33 3.46
N ILE A 106 -0.18 -18.90 2.78
CA ILE A 106 -0.02 -19.01 1.31
C ILE A 106 0.70 -20.31 0.91
N GLU A 107 1.48 -20.90 1.82
CA GLU A 107 2.19 -22.16 1.52
C GLU A 107 1.19 -23.33 1.36
N PRO A 108 1.32 -24.16 0.31
CA PRO A 108 0.45 -25.31 0.15
C PRO A 108 0.63 -26.26 1.36
N PRO A 109 -0.47 -26.75 1.97
CA PRO A 109 -0.40 -27.53 3.20
C PRO A 109 0.46 -28.78 3.00
N SER A 110 1.55 -28.87 3.76
CA SER A 110 2.50 -29.99 3.73
C SER A 110 1.95 -31.26 4.36
N THR A 111 0.81 -31.18 5.07
CA THR A 111 0.16 -32.31 5.73
C THR A 111 -1.35 -32.34 5.50
N ILE A 112 -1.87 -33.53 5.20
CA ILE A 112 -3.31 -33.77 5.12
C ILE A 112 -3.87 -33.78 6.54
N THR A 113 -4.64 -32.74 6.87
CA THR A 113 -5.27 -32.55 8.19
C THR A 113 -6.58 -33.33 8.35
N ASP A 114 -7.25 -33.70 7.25
CA ASP A 114 -8.49 -34.50 7.30
C ASP A 114 -8.19 -35.97 7.66
N PRO A 115 -8.60 -36.47 8.85
CA PRO A 115 -8.35 -37.84 9.28
C PRO A 115 -9.03 -38.89 8.38
N LYS A 116 -10.17 -38.56 7.78
CA LYS A 116 -10.92 -39.45 6.89
C LYS A 116 -10.23 -39.56 5.52
N LEU A 117 -9.68 -38.45 5.02
CA LEU A 117 -8.92 -38.42 3.77
C LEU A 117 -7.59 -39.17 3.92
N LYS A 118 -6.88 -38.95 5.03
CA LYS A 118 -5.65 -39.67 5.39
C LYS A 118 -5.88 -41.19 5.49
N ARG A 119 -7.03 -41.61 6.06
CA ARG A 119 -7.42 -43.04 6.13
C ARG A 119 -7.82 -43.63 4.78
N ARG A 120 -8.42 -42.84 3.89
CA ARG A 120 -8.76 -43.27 2.52
C ARG A 120 -7.51 -43.49 1.67
N LEU A 121 -6.54 -42.57 1.76
CA LEU A 121 -5.28 -42.65 1.01
C LEU A 121 -4.41 -43.82 1.49
N ARG A 122 -4.37 -44.11 2.80
CA ARG A 122 -3.72 -45.32 3.35
C ARG A 122 -4.37 -46.62 2.88
N LYS A 123 -5.66 -46.62 2.52
CA LYS A 123 -6.38 -47.79 2.02
C LYS A 123 -6.27 -48.01 0.51
N SER A 124 -5.75 -47.04 -0.24
CA SER A 124 -5.63 -47.10 -1.70
C SER A 124 -4.22 -47.45 -2.21
N SER A 125 -3.26 -47.72 -1.33
CA SER A 125 -1.91 -48.15 -1.71
C SER A 125 -1.89 -49.66 -2.04
N PRO A 126 -1.27 -50.11 -3.15
CA PRO A 126 -1.16 -51.53 -3.47
C PRO A 126 -0.11 -52.23 -2.59
N PRO A 127 -0.22 -53.56 -2.34
CA PRO A 127 0.73 -54.27 -1.50
C PRO A 127 1.98 -54.64 -2.30
N ASN A 128 3.09 -53.92 -2.08
CA ASN A 128 4.45 -54.50 -2.03
C ASN A 128 5.51 -53.41 -1.79
N SER A 129 6.02 -53.34 -0.56
CA SER A 129 7.45 -53.40 -0.26
C SER A 129 7.60 -53.54 1.25
N VAL A 130 8.27 -54.62 1.63
CA VAL A 130 8.61 -54.97 3.01
C VAL A 130 9.85 -54.17 3.38
N ILE A 131 9.78 -53.35 4.44
CA ILE A 131 10.88 -53.15 5.39
C ILE A 131 10.28 -52.98 6.78
N GLU A 132 10.47 -54.05 7.55
CA GLU A 132 10.71 -54.22 9.00
C GLU A 132 10.05 -53.28 10.02
N ASP A 133 9.29 -53.99 10.86
CA ASP A 133 8.75 -53.68 12.18
C ASP A 133 9.85 -53.65 13.24
N ASP A 134 9.75 -52.72 14.19
CA ASP A 134 10.26 -52.93 15.55
C ASP A 134 9.58 -51.95 16.51
N GLY A 135 8.84 -52.51 17.48
CA GLY A 135 8.69 -51.93 18.81
C GLY A 135 7.29 -51.44 19.21
N ASP A 136 6.42 -52.39 19.58
CA ASP A 136 5.28 -52.18 20.48
C ASP A 136 5.72 -51.60 21.85
N GLU A 137 4.92 -50.70 22.43
CA GLU A 137 4.51 -50.83 23.83
C GLU A 137 3.21 -50.04 24.09
N GLU A 138 2.11 -50.79 24.25
CA GLU A 138 0.87 -50.33 24.86
C GLU A 138 1.06 -50.14 26.38
N THR A 139 0.60 -49.01 26.93
CA THR A 139 -0.02 -49.02 28.26
C THR A 139 -1.29 -48.17 28.26
N GLY A 140 -2.41 -48.82 28.58
CA GLY A 140 -3.73 -48.19 28.68
C GLY A 140 -3.94 -47.45 30.00
N GLY A 141 -4.93 -46.55 30.02
CA GLY A 141 -5.35 -45.87 31.24
C GLY A 141 -6.44 -44.81 31.03
N GLN A 142 -7.69 -45.26 31.06
CA GLN A 142 -8.91 -44.59 31.56
C GLN A 142 -9.21 -43.11 31.22
N ALA A 143 -10.40 -42.96 30.61
CA ALA A 143 -11.19 -41.75 30.59
C ALA A 143 -11.60 -41.31 32.00
N THR A 144 -11.44 -40.01 32.28
CA THR A 144 -12.23 -39.28 33.27
C THR A 144 -12.79 -38.03 32.61
N GLU A 145 -14.12 -37.98 32.52
CA GLU A 145 -14.89 -36.77 32.23
C GLU A 145 -14.79 -35.82 33.43
N SER A 146 -14.40 -34.57 33.17
CA SER A 146 -14.72 -33.44 34.05
C SER A 146 -15.20 -32.27 33.20
N LYS A 147 -16.49 -31.95 33.37
CA LYS A 147 -17.15 -30.74 32.86
C LYS A 147 -16.70 -29.52 33.66
N GLY A 148 -16.60 -28.40 32.93
CA GLY A 148 -16.77 -27.03 33.45
C GLY A 148 -15.54 -26.44 34.11
N ASP A 149 -14.97 -25.42 33.47
CA ASP A 149 -15.17 -24.06 33.96
C ASP A 149 -14.96 -23.06 32.83
N ASP A 150 -15.94 -22.17 32.69
CA ASP A 150 -15.91 -20.96 31.88
C ASP A 150 -14.86 -20.00 32.45
N GLU A 151 -13.72 -19.85 31.78
CA GLU A 151 -12.85 -18.68 31.99
C GLU A 151 -12.97 -17.74 30.79
N ALA A 152 -13.75 -16.70 31.08
CA ALA A 152 -13.82 -15.39 30.45
C ALA A 152 -12.63 -15.01 29.56
N GLY A 153 -12.98 -14.54 28.35
CA GLY A 153 -12.05 -13.95 27.41
C GLY A 153 -11.15 -12.90 28.05
N GLU A 154 -9.85 -13.10 27.91
CA GLU A 154 -8.88 -12.03 28.01
C GLU A 154 -9.15 -11.03 26.89
N GLU A 155 -9.75 -9.90 27.29
CA GLU A 155 -9.71 -8.66 26.54
C GLU A 155 -8.24 -8.34 26.23
N ASP A 156 -7.85 -8.43 24.96
CA ASP A 156 -6.57 -7.93 24.46
C ASP A 156 -6.50 -6.40 24.67
N LYS A 157 -6.03 -6.03 25.86
CA LYS A 157 -5.69 -4.67 26.26
C LYS A 157 -4.19 -4.44 26.08
N SER A 158 -3.71 -4.55 24.84
CA SER A 158 -2.57 -3.73 24.41
C SER A 158 -2.73 -3.33 22.95
N ALA A 159 -3.35 -2.18 22.69
CA ALA A 159 -3.22 -1.55 21.38
C ALA A 159 -1.73 -1.27 21.16
N SER A 160 -1.06 -2.12 20.37
CA SER A 160 0.32 -1.90 19.95
C SER A 160 0.41 -0.49 19.39
N PRO A 161 1.43 0.31 19.76
CA PRO A 161 1.55 1.68 19.29
C PRO A 161 1.55 1.70 17.76
N ILE A 162 0.75 2.60 17.19
CA ILE A 162 0.59 2.76 15.74
C ILE A 162 1.98 2.96 15.12
N GLY A 163 2.34 2.07 14.19
CA GLY A 163 3.65 1.99 13.55
C GLY A 163 3.91 3.15 12.58
N ASN A 164 5.01 3.04 11.85
CA ASN A 164 5.31 3.94 10.74
C ASN A 164 4.42 3.58 9.53
N PHE A 165 4.16 4.50 8.62
CA PHE A 165 3.48 4.26 7.36
C PHE A 165 4.37 4.64 6.19
N ILE A 166 4.44 3.75 5.21
CA ILE A 166 5.03 3.99 3.90
C ILE A 166 3.89 3.93 2.90
N PHE A 167 3.70 5.00 2.12
CA PHE A 167 2.83 4.96 0.96
C PHE A 167 3.68 4.97 -0.31
N LEU A 168 3.42 4.03 -1.22
CA LEU A 168 4.30 3.73 -2.34
C LEU A 168 4.08 4.63 -3.56
N GLY A 169 3.07 5.51 -3.57
CA GLY A 169 2.79 6.42 -4.67
C GLY A 169 1.35 6.32 -5.18
N ASP A 170 1.07 7.01 -6.27
CA ASP A 170 -0.22 7.02 -6.96
C ASP A 170 -1.38 7.41 -6.01
N TYR A 171 -1.21 8.59 -5.42
CA TYR A 171 -2.20 9.20 -4.53
C TYR A 171 -3.36 9.82 -5.29
N VAL A 172 -3.07 10.32 -6.49
CA VAL A 172 -3.97 11.14 -7.30
C VAL A 172 -4.43 10.42 -8.56
N ASP A 173 -5.32 11.11 -9.30
CA ASP A 173 -5.97 10.68 -10.53
C ASP A 173 -6.97 9.52 -10.35
N ARG A 174 -7.79 9.32 -11.39
CA ARG A 174 -8.81 8.26 -11.52
C ARG A 174 -9.98 8.40 -10.53
N GLY A 175 -9.72 8.42 -9.22
CA GLY A 175 -10.72 8.66 -8.19
C GLY A 175 -11.29 10.07 -8.21
N TYR A 176 -12.34 10.29 -7.42
CA TYR A 176 -13.07 11.58 -7.40
C TYR A 176 -12.51 12.59 -6.40
N PHE A 177 -11.64 12.14 -5.50
CA PHE A 177 -11.20 12.88 -4.32
C PHE A 177 -9.67 12.88 -4.23
N SER A 178 -8.98 13.07 -5.36
CA SER A 178 -7.52 13.07 -5.40
C SER A 178 -6.95 14.23 -4.57
N LEU A 179 -7.58 15.40 -4.62
CA LEU A 179 -7.18 16.55 -3.83
C LEU A 179 -7.33 16.26 -2.34
N GLU A 180 -8.47 15.76 -1.88
CA GLU A 180 -8.67 15.44 -0.46
C GLU A 180 -7.75 14.32 0.02
N THR A 181 -7.50 13.31 -0.83
CA THR A 181 -6.57 12.21 -0.56
C THR A 181 -5.16 12.75 -0.35
N LEU A 182 -4.66 13.55 -1.30
CA LEU A 182 -3.34 14.17 -1.19
C LEU A 182 -3.27 15.13 0.00
N THR A 183 -4.28 15.98 0.20
CA THR A 183 -4.33 16.90 1.35
C THR A 183 -4.24 16.15 2.68
N LEU A 184 -4.95 15.02 2.86
CA LEU A 184 -4.88 14.22 4.07
C LEU A 184 -3.47 13.67 4.30
N LEU A 185 -2.85 13.07 3.29
CA LEU A 185 -1.49 12.52 3.38
C LEU A 185 -0.44 13.60 3.66
N LEU A 186 -0.56 14.78 3.02
CA LEU A 186 0.33 15.92 3.28
C LEU A 186 0.14 16.47 4.70
N CYS A 187 -1.09 16.58 5.20
CA CYS A 187 -1.36 16.98 6.59
C CYS A 187 -0.75 15.98 7.58
N LEU A 188 -0.89 14.68 7.33
CA LEU A 188 -0.27 13.63 8.14
C LEU A 188 1.26 13.72 8.10
N LYS A 189 1.87 13.97 6.93
CA LYS A 189 3.31 14.20 6.80
C LYS A 189 3.77 15.43 7.57
N ALA A 190 3.06 16.55 7.46
CA ALA A 190 3.37 17.77 8.20
C ALA A 190 3.27 17.58 9.72
N ARG A 191 2.30 16.79 10.19
CA ARG A 191 2.05 16.58 11.62
C ARG A 191 2.90 15.48 12.25
N TYR A 192 3.25 14.47 11.46
CA TYR A 192 4.01 13.29 11.88
C TYR A 192 5.13 12.97 10.88
N PRO A 193 6.11 13.88 10.69
CA PRO A 193 7.12 13.76 9.63
C PRO A 193 7.97 12.49 9.74
N ASN A 194 8.16 11.95 10.94
CA ASN A 194 8.93 10.72 11.19
C ASN A 194 8.09 9.44 11.14
N LYS A 195 6.76 9.55 10.97
CA LYS A 195 5.83 8.41 10.93
C LYS A 195 5.22 8.18 9.57
N ILE A 196 5.25 9.17 8.68
CA ILE A 196 4.69 9.08 7.33
C ILE A 196 5.81 9.28 6.32
N THR A 197 6.02 8.30 5.46
CA THR A 197 6.93 8.40 4.32
C THR A 197 6.12 8.27 3.03
N LEU A 198 6.28 9.25 2.13
CA LEU A 198 5.57 9.32 0.86
C LEU A 198 6.58 9.10 -0.27
N VAL A 199 6.42 7.99 -0.98
CA VAL A 199 7.18 7.66 -2.19
C VAL A 199 6.48 8.26 -3.40
N ARG A 200 7.23 8.66 -4.42
CA ARG A 200 6.69 9.21 -5.66
C ARG A 200 6.18 8.07 -6.54
N GLY A 201 4.89 8.11 -6.90
CA GLY A 201 4.34 7.27 -7.95
C GLY A 201 4.47 7.90 -9.33
N ASN A 202 4.11 7.15 -10.37
CA ASN A 202 4.15 7.66 -11.73
C ASN A 202 3.01 8.69 -11.98
N HIS A 203 1.94 8.66 -11.19
CA HIS A 203 0.87 9.66 -11.24
C HIS A 203 1.24 10.99 -10.57
N GLU A 204 2.27 11.05 -9.73
CA GLU A 204 2.80 12.31 -9.19
C GLU A 204 3.69 13.05 -10.22
N SER A 205 3.11 13.26 -11.40
CA SER A 205 3.69 13.86 -12.61
C SER A 205 2.76 14.93 -13.18
N ARG A 206 3.34 16.02 -13.68
CA ARG A 206 2.56 17.07 -14.36
C ARG A 206 1.86 16.54 -15.61
N GLN A 207 2.54 15.68 -16.38
CA GLN A 207 2.01 15.17 -17.64
C GLN A 207 0.83 14.22 -17.39
N ILE A 208 0.95 13.32 -16.42
CA ILE A 208 -0.09 12.33 -16.10
C ILE A 208 -1.31 13.03 -15.48
N THR A 209 -1.12 13.91 -14.50
CA THR A 209 -2.23 14.59 -13.81
C THR A 209 -3.07 15.50 -14.70
N GLN A 210 -2.51 15.99 -15.81
CA GLN A 210 -3.25 16.76 -16.82
C GLN A 210 -4.22 15.92 -17.65
N VAL A 211 -4.02 14.60 -17.70
CA VAL A 211 -4.81 13.68 -18.52
C VAL A 211 -5.78 12.86 -17.66
N TYR A 212 -5.36 12.46 -16.45
CA TYR A 212 -6.07 11.44 -15.67
C TYR A 212 -6.93 11.98 -14.50
N GLY A 213 -7.06 13.30 -14.39
CA GLY A 213 -8.16 13.95 -13.67
C GLY A 213 -7.77 14.92 -12.56
N PHE A 214 -6.56 14.81 -11.97
CA PHE A 214 -6.18 15.65 -10.83
C PHE A 214 -6.07 17.13 -11.17
N TYR A 215 -5.59 17.46 -12.38
CA TYR A 215 -5.56 18.85 -12.87
C TYR A 215 -6.97 19.45 -12.91
N ASP A 216 -7.90 18.74 -13.55
CA ASP A 216 -9.28 19.19 -13.72
C ASP A 216 -9.98 19.31 -12.37
N GLU A 217 -9.75 18.37 -11.45
CA GLU A 217 -10.28 18.42 -10.08
C GLU A 217 -9.83 19.69 -9.35
N CYS A 218 -8.54 20.04 -9.42
CA CYS A 218 -8.00 21.25 -8.82
C CYS A 218 -8.61 22.52 -9.44
N VAL A 219 -8.67 22.59 -10.77
CA VAL A 219 -9.23 23.75 -11.48
C VAL A 219 -10.71 23.92 -11.16
N GLN A 220 -11.47 22.82 -11.07
CA GLN A 220 -12.89 22.85 -10.72
C GLN A 220 -13.12 23.37 -9.28
N LYS A 221 -12.30 22.96 -8.32
CA LYS A 221 -12.46 23.33 -6.90
C LYS A 221 -11.97 24.75 -6.58
N TYR A 222 -10.88 25.20 -7.20
CA TYR A 222 -10.26 26.51 -6.91
C TYR A 222 -10.51 27.59 -7.98
N GLY A 223 -11.09 27.21 -9.12
CA GLY A 223 -11.31 28.10 -10.27
C GLY A 223 -10.03 28.46 -11.03
N ASN A 224 -8.88 27.91 -10.64
CA ASN A 224 -7.58 28.17 -11.26
C ASN A 224 -6.58 27.03 -10.97
N ALA A 225 -5.47 26.99 -11.71
CA ALA A 225 -4.47 25.91 -11.61
C ALA A 225 -3.41 26.12 -10.51
N SER A 226 -3.54 27.14 -9.65
CA SER A 226 -2.47 27.49 -8.72
C SER A 226 -2.23 26.44 -7.65
N VAL A 227 -3.27 25.74 -7.18
CA VAL A 227 -3.10 24.64 -6.22
C VAL A 227 -2.47 23.43 -6.88
N TRP A 228 -2.90 23.06 -8.09
CA TRP A 228 -2.26 21.98 -8.85
C TRP A 228 -0.76 22.24 -9.03
N LYS A 229 -0.36 23.46 -9.40
CA LYS A 229 1.07 23.83 -9.50
C LYS A 229 1.82 23.65 -8.18
N ALA A 230 1.22 24.03 -7.06
CA ALA A 230 1.83 23.87 -5.74
C ALA A 230 1.97 22.38 -5.35
N CYS A 231 0.97 21.54 -5.66
CA CYS A 231 1.06 20.09 -5.46
C CYS A 231 2.17 19.47 -6.33
N CYS A 232 2.25 19.83 -7.61
CA CYS A 232 3.32 19.36 -8.50
C CYS A 232 4.72 19.77 -8.04
N GLN A 233 4.86 20.92 -7.38
CA GLN A 233 6.12 21.29 -6.74
C GLN A 233 6.48 20.38 -5.56
N VAL A 234 5.50 19.87 -4.80
CA VAL A 234 5.77 18.87 -3.75
C VAL A 234 6.19 17.53 -4.38
N PHE A 235 5.54 17.12 -5.48
CA PHE A 235 5.86 15.87 -6.18
C PHE A 235 7.34 15.77 -6.57
N ASP A 236 7.95 16.89 -6.96
CA ASP A 236 9.37 16.91 -7.32
C ASP A 236 10.31 16.50 -6.18
N PHE A 237 9.90 16.67 -4.92
CA PHE A 237 10.74 16.36 -3.76
C PHE A 237 10.42 15.02 -3.09
N MET A 238 9.33 14.36 -3.50
CA MET A 238 8.96 13.04 -2.98
C MET A 238 10.08 12.02 -3.19
N THR A 239 10.30 11.16 -2.20
CA THR A 239 11.34 10.14 -2.22
C THR A 239 11.10 9.09 -3.31
N LEU A 240 12.14 8.42 -3.79
CA LEU A 240 12.03 7.40 -4.85
C LEU A 240 11.85 5.99 -4.29
N GLY A 241 12.14 5.79 -3.02
CA GLY A 241 11.96 4.53 -2.33
C GLY A 241 12.22 4.61 -0.84
N VAL A 242 12.03 3.50 -0.17
CA VAL A 242 12.26 3.33 1.27
C VAL A 242 13.05 2.06 1.52
N ILE A 243 13.95 2.08 2.50
CA ILE A 243 14.65 0.89 2.99
C ILE A 243 14.24 0.63 4.44
N VAL A 244 13.51 -0.46 4.67
CA VAL A 244 13.04 -0.85 6.01
C VAL A 244 14.09 -1.73 6.68
N ASP A 245 14.62 -1.28 7.81
CA ASP A 245 15.65 -1.96 8.61
C ASP A 245 16.83 -2.53 7.79
N GLY A 246 17.15 -1.88 6.67
CA GLY A 246 18.23 -2.30 5.76
C GLY A 246 17.91 -3.54 4.91
N LYS A 247 16.72 -4.14 5.03
CA LYS A 247 16.41 -5.47 4.48
C LYS A 247 15.22 -5.52 3.52
N VAL A 248 14.26 -4.59 3.61
CA VAL A 248 13.11 -4.55 2.70
C VAL A 248 13.14 -3.26 1.89
N LEU A 249 13.34 -3.38 0.58
CA LEU A 249 13.28 -2.25 -0.33
C LEU A 249 11.83 -2.01 -0.76
N CYS A 250 11.39 -0.77 -0.69
CA CYS A 250 10.06 -0.34 -1.08
C CYS A 250 10.15 0.67 -2.23
N LEU A 251 9.48 0.40 -3.35
CA LEU A 251 9.44 1.26 -4.54
C LEU A 251 8.00 1.43 -5.04
N HIS A 252 7.75 2.41 -5.92
CA HIS A 252 6.46 2.45 -6.62
C HIS A 252 6.39 1.38 -7.71
N GLY A 253 7.22 1.53 -8.74
CA GLY A 253 7.30 0.70 -9.93
C GLY A 253 8.14 -0.54 -9.68
N GLY A 254 9.39 -0.51 -10.12
CA GLY A 254 10.27 -1.67 -10.04
C GLY A 254 11.71 -1.34 -10.31
N LEU A 255 12.44 -2.31 -10.85
CA LEU A 255 13.89 -2.20 -11.04
C LEU A 255 14.24 -1.51 -12.38
N SER A 256 15.48 -1.07 -12.49
CA SER A 256 16.05 -0.45 -13.69
C SER A 256 17.31 -1.20 -14.14
N PRO A 257 17.54 -1.40 -15.45
CA PRO A 257 18.79 -1.95 -15.95
C PRO A 257 20.01 -1.05 -15.66
N GLU A 258 19.79 0.24 -15.35
CA GLU A 258 20.85 1.20 -15.00
C GLU A 258 21.23 1.14 -13.51
N ILE A 259 20.39 0.53 -12.67
CA ILE A 259 20.54 0.50 -11.21
C ILE A 259 20.76 -0.95 -10.76
N ARG A 260 21.99 -1.23 -10.32
CA ARG A 260 22.36 -2.50 -9.67
C ARG A 260 22.43 -2.42 -8.16
N THR A 261 22.64 -1.21 -7.62
CA THR A 261 22.83 -1.00 -6.17
C THR A 261 21.95 0.12 -5.62
N LEU A 262 21.62 0.04 -4.33
CA LEU A 262 20.86 1.09 -3.63
C LEU A 262 21.56 2.46 -3.69
N ASP A 263 22.89 2.49 -3.70
CA ASP A 263 23.67 3.73 -3.78
C ASP A 263 23.46 4.47 -5.12
N GLN A 264 23.20 3.74 -6.21
CA GLN A 264 22.86 4.37 -7.49
C GLN A 264 21.50 5.08 -7.43
N VAL A 265 20.53 4.55 -6.68
CA VAL A 265 19.25 5.25 -6.46
C VAL A 265 19.46 6.53 -5.66
N ARG A 266 20.35 6.51 -4.65
CA ARG A 266 20.65 7.67 -3.78
C ARG A 266 21.18 8.89 -4.54
N ILE A 267 21.81 8.70 -5.69
CA ILE A 267 22.40 9.78 -6.48
C ILE A 267 21.51 10.25 -7.66
N VAL A 268 20.32 9.66 -7.84
CA VAL A 268 19.37 10.11 -8.87
C VAL A 268 18.93 11.55 -8.58
N ALA A 269 18.96 12.41 -9.59
CA ALA A 269 18.41 13.77 -9.45
C ALA A 269 16.88 13.71 -9.42
N ARG A 270 16.27 13.62 -8.24
CA ARG A 270 14.79 13.47 -8.11
C ARG A 270 14.00 14.77 -8.25
N ALA A 271 14.62 15.91 -7.94
CA ALA A 271 14.02 17.26 -7.90
C ALA A 271 13.71 17.84 -9.29
N GLN A 272 12.92 17.11 -10.07
CA GLN A 272 12.49 17.44 -11.43
C GLN A 272 11.21 16.69 -11.78
N GLU A 273 10.62 17.03 -12.93
CA GLU A 273 9.59 16.20 -13.55
C GLU A 273 10.15 14.81 -13.89
N ILE A 274 9.31 13.77 -13.80
CA ILE A 274 9.69 12.40 -14.16
C ILE A 274 10.13 12.38 -15.65
N PRO A 275 11.38 12.00 -15.94
CA PRO A 275 11.85 11.88 -17.33
C PRO A 275 11.08 10.79 -18.09
N HIS A 276 11.14 10.84 -19.42
CA HIS A 276 10.50 9.82 -20.27
C HIS A 276 11.27 8.48 -20.30
N GLU A 277 12.55 8.49 -19.90
CA GLU A 277 13.44 7.32 -19.91
C GLU A 277 14.52 7.44 -18.82
N GLY A 278 15.27 6.35 -18.61
CA GLY A 278 16.39 6.26 -17.66
C GLY A 278 15.96 5.86 -16.25
N ALA A 279 16.95 5.70 -15.36
CA ALA A 279 16.78 5.19 -14.00
C ALA A 279 15.59 5.74 -13.21
N PHE A 280 15.33 7.05 -13.27
CA PHE A 280 14.19 7.64 -12.54
C PHE A 280 12.84 7.20 -13.14
N CYS A 281 12.71 7.21 -14.47
CA CYS A 281 11.51 6.71 -15.15
C CYS A 281 11.26 5.24 -14.78
N ASP A 282 12.29 4.41 -14.85
CA ASP A 282 12.18 2.97 -14.59
C ASP A 282 11.71 2.66 -13.16
N LEU A 283 12.24 3.35 -12.14
CA LEU A 283 11.88 3.13 -10.74
C LEU A 283 10.38 3.31 -10.45
N VAL A 284 9.69 4.13 -11.25
CA VAL A 284 8.26 4.41 -11.08
C VAL A 284 7.36 3.73 -12.13
N TRP A 285 7.92 3.18 -13.22
CA TRP A 285 7.13 2.59 -14.32
C TRP A 285 7.39 1.10 -14.59
N SER A 286 8.52 0.55 -14.13
CA SER A 286 8.88 -0.84 -14.40
C SER A 286 7.97 -1.84 -13.68
N ASP A 287 7.82 -3.03 -14.27
CA ASP A 287 6.94 -4.09 -13.80
C ASP A 287 7.62 -5.47 -13.79
N PRO A 288 7.35 -6.32 -12.80
CA PRO A 288 7.73 -7.73 -12.86
C PRO A 288 6.90 -8.48 -13.92
N ASP A 289 7.52 -9.47 -14.56
CA ASP A 289 6.89 -10.37 -15.52
C ASP A 289 7.31 -11.83 -15.26
N GLU A 290 6.32 -12.73 -15.16
CA GLU A 290 6.50 -14.12 -14.71
C GLU A 290 7.15 -15.05 -15.76
N THR A 291 7.56 -14.53 -16.92
CA THR A 291 8.21 -15.35 -17.95
C THR A 291 9.59 -15.82 -17.47
N GLU A 292 9.77 -17.13 -17.28
CA GLU A 292 10.96 -17.74 -16.63
C GLU A 292 12.33 -17.27 -17.17
N ASP A 293 12.46 -17.13 -18.49
CA ASP A 293 13.73 -16.77 -19.14
C ASP A 293 13.88 -15.27 -19.42
N LEU A 294 12.91 -14.45 -19.00
CA LEU A 294 12.97 -13.01 -19.22
C LEU A 294 13.98 -12.37 -18.27
N THR A 295 14.87 -11.54 -18.83
CA THR A 295 15.73 -10.65 -18.05
C THR A 295 15.15 -9.26 -18.05
N TRP A 296 15.24 -8.57 -19.18
CA TRP A 296 14.66 -7.26 -19.42
C TRP A 296 13.89 -7.26 -20.75
N ALA A 297 12.72 -6.63 -20.77
CA ALA A 297 12.00 -6.30 -21.99
C ALA A 297 11.39 -4.89 -21.91
N VAL A 298 11.13 -4.29 -23.08
CA VAL A 298 10.50 -2.98 -23.13
C VAL A 298 9.07 -3.08 -22.58
N SER A 299 8.72 -2.17 -21.67
CA SER A 299 7.38 -2.13 -21.09
C SER A 299 6.32 -1.77 -22.15
N PRO A 300 5.17 -2.47 -22.18
CA PRO A 300 4.06 -2.10 -23.04
C PRO A 300 3.40 -0.78 -22.63
N ARG A 301 3.75 -0.22 -21.46
CA ARG A 301 3.30 1.10 -20.99
C ARG A 301 3.91 2.26 -21.79
N GLY A 302 4.96 2.01 -22.57
CA GLY A 302 5.72 3.05 -23.27
C GLY A 302 6.74 3.78 -22.39
N ALA A 303 6.92 3.35 -21.15
CA ALA A 303 7.89 3.84 -20.17
C ALA A 303 8.29 2.69 -19.22
N GLY A 304 9.54 2.68 -18.75
CA GLY A 304 10.07 1.62 -17.91
C GLY A 304 10.30 0.27 -18.61
N TRP A 305 10.56 -0.76 -17.82
CA TRP A 305 10.90 -2.11 -18.30
C TRP A 305 10.03 -3.19 -17.67
N LEU A 306 9.85 -4.29 -18.39
CA LEU A 306 9.51 -5.57 -17.80
C LEU A 306 10.78 -6.26 -17.32
N PHE A 307 10.75 -6.91 -16.16
CA PHE A 307 11.87 -7.68 -15.64
C PHE A 307 11.44 -9.02 -15.02
N GLY A 308 12.27 -10.05 -15.19
CA GLY A 308 11.99 -11.39 -14.67
C GLY A 308 12.67 -11.71 -13.34
N SER A 309 12.49 -12.94 -12.86
CA SER A 309 12.93 -13.42 -11.53
C SER A 309 14.42 -13.22 -11.29
N ARG A 310 15.26 -13.58 -12.27
CA ARG A 310 16.72 -13.45 -12.18
C ARG A 310 17.18 -12.04 -11.86
N VAL A 311 16.51 -11.02 -12.41
CA VAL A 311 16.84 -9.62 -12.15
C VAL A 311 16.52 -9.25 -10.71
N ALA A 312 15.35 -9.64 -10.20
CA ALA A 312 14.96 -9.39 -8.82
C ALA A 312 15.87 -10.12 -7.83
N ASP A 313 16.15 -11.40 -8.07
CA ASP A 313 16.99 -12.22 -7.21
C ASP A 313 18.45 -11.71 -7.16
N GLU A 314 19.02 -11.34 -8.31
CA GLU A 314 20.35 -10.75 -8.38
C GLU A 314 20.40 -9.43 -7.62
N PHE A 315 19.40 -8.56 -7.81
CA PHE A 315 19.33 -7.27 -7.12
C PHE A 315 19.23 -7.45 -5.60
N CYS A 316 18.39 -8.37 -5.13
CA CYS A 316 18.28 -8.70 -3.70
C CYS A 316 19.60 -9.24 -3.14
N ALA A 317 20.26 -10.16 -3.86
CA ALA A 317 21.54 -10.73 -3.43
C ALA A 317 22.66 -9.68 -3.35
N VAL A 318 22.75 -8.78 -4.34
CA VAL A 318 23.78 -7.72 -4.38
C VAL A 318 23.59 -6.70 -3.26
N ASN A 319 22.34 -6.42 -2.89
CA ASN A 319 22.00 -5.38 -1.91
C ASN A 319 21.66 -5.94 -0.52
N ASP A 320 21.82 -7.24 -0.30
CA ASP A 320 21.53 -7.94 0.96
C ASP A 320 20.08 -7.72 1.45
N LEU A 321 19.13 -7.82 0.51
CA LEU A 321 17.69 -7.62 0.74
C LEU A 321 16.96 -8.96 0.90
N ASN A 322 15.95 -8.96 1.76
CA ASN A 322 15.03 -10.09 1.94
C ASN A 322 13.84 -9.99 0.97
N LEU A 323 13.42 -8.76 0.63
CA LEU A 323 12.19 -8.52 -0.12
C LEU A 323 12.24 -7.16 -0.83
N ILE A 324 11.63 -7.10 -2.01
CA ILE A 324 11.24 -5.86 -2.68
C ILE A 324 9.72 -5.73 -2.64
N ALA A 325 9.19 -4.75 -1.93
CA ALA A 325 7.77 -4.39 -1.93
C ALA A 325 7.52 -3.26 -2.95
N ARG A 326 6.49 -3.43 -3.79
CA ARG A 326 6.15 -2.47 -4.85
C ARG A 326 4.64 -2.30 -5.03
N ALA A 327 4.18 -1.34 -5.85
CA ALA A 327 2.76 -1.01 -6.06
C ALA A 327 2.29 -1.06 -7.54
N HIS A 328 1.79 0.01 -8.19
CA HIS A 328 1.55 0.26 -9.64
C HIS A 328 0.71 -0.73 -10.49
N GLN A 329 0.78 -2.04 -10.24
CA GLN A 329 0.05 -3.08 -10.97
C GLN A 329 -1.16 -3.51 -10.16
N LEU A 330 -2.34 -3.34 -10.76
CA LEU A 330 -3.57 -3.87 -10.20
C LEU A 330 -3.46 -5.39 -10.03
N VAL A 331 -3.67 -5.85 -8.80
CA VAL A 331 -3.78 -7.26 -8.43
C VAL A 331 -5.13 -7.49 -7.76
N ASN A 332 -5.85 -8.54 -8.16
CA ASN A 332 -7.26 -8.72 -7.79
C ASN A 332 -7.46 -8.98 -6.30
N GLU A 333 -6.48 -9.59 -5.66
CA GLU A 333 -6.49 -10.03 -4.27
C GLU A 333 -5.95 -8.94 -3.33
N GLY A 334 -5.51 -7.80 -3.87
CA GLY A 334 -4.93 -6.69 -3.12
C GLY A 334 -3.42 -6.84 -2.86
N TYR A 335 -2.84 -8.02 -3.09
CA TYR A 335 -1.40 -8.24 -3.12
C TYR A 335 -1.05 -9.41 -4.05
N LYS A 336 0.21 -9.52 -4.45
CA LYS A 336 0.73 -10.67 -5.21
C LYS A 336 2.22 -10.85 -4.99
N TYR A 337 2.65 -12.02 -4.52
CA TYR A 337 4.06 -12.42 -4.62
C TYR A 337 4.41 -12.76 -6.06
N HIS A 338 5.57 -12.31 -6.50
CA HIS A 338 6.13 -12.57 -7.82
C HIS A 338 7.25 -13.59 -7.74
N PHE A 339 7.36 -14.41 -8.78
CA PHE A 339 8.39 -15.44 -8.92
C PHE A 339 8.34 -16.54 -7.85
N ASP A 340 9.01 -17.65 -8.13
CA ASP A 340 9.09 -18.78 -7.18
C ASP A 340 9.91 -18.42 -5.93
N SER A 341 10.88 -17.52 -6.04
CA SER A 341 11.70 -17.05 -4.91
C SER A 341 10.92 -16.18 -3.93
N GLN A 342 9.77 -15.64 -4.34
CA GLN A 342 8.98 -14.66 -3.59
C GLN A 342 9.80 -13.43 -3.12
N ALA A 343 10.92 -13.15 -3.80
CA ALA A 343 11.80 -12.02 -3.48
C ALA A 343 11.14 -10.65 -3.76
N MET A 344 9.97 -10.64 -4.40
CA MET A 344 9.21 -9.43 -4.72
C MET A 344 7.72 -9.60 -4.44
N VAL A 345 7.07 -8.54 -3.96
CA VAL A 345 5.63 -8.49 -3.73
C VAL A 345 5.03 -7.19 -4.23
N THR A 346 3.91 -7.29 -4.93
CA THR A 346 3.04 -6.15 -5.26
C THR A 346 1.99 -5.97 -4.17
N VAL A 347 1.83 -4.75 -3.67
CA VAL A 347 0.82 -4.32 -2.70
C VAL A 347 -0.10 -3.32 -3.39
N TRP A 348 -1.41 -3.55 -3.31
CA TRP A 348 -2.42 -2.70 -3.94
C TRP A 348 -3.45 -2.24 -2.91
N SER A 349 -3.66 -0.93 -2.78
CA SER A 349 -4.45 -0.36 -1.69
C SER A 349 -5.73 0.37 -2.13
N ALA A 350 -6.12 0.26 -3.41
CA ALA A 350 -7.34 0.86 -3.97
C ALA A 350 -8.40 -0.21 -4.34
N PRO A 351 -9.34 -0.55 -3.43
CA PRO A 351 -10.30 -1.61 -3.67
C PRO A 351 -11.37 -1.19 -4.68
N ASN A 352 -11.91 -2.15 -5.44
CA ASN A 352 -12.83 -1.91 -6.54
C ASN A 352 -12.36 -0.74 -7.42
N TYR A 353 -11.12 -0.82 -7.88
CA TYR A 353 -10.41 0.26 -8.55
C TYR A 353 -11.24 0.85 -9.68
N CYS A 354 -11.20 2.17 -9.81
CA CYS A 354 -12.00 2.93 -10.79
C CYS A 354 -13.51 2.65 -10.67
N TYR A 355 -13.96 2.19 -9.50
CA TYR A 355 -15.33 1.80 -9.17
C TYR A 355 -15.90 0.67 -10.03
N ARG A 356 -15.04 -0.16 -10.63
CA ARG A 356 -15.44 -1.17 -11.63
C ARG A 356 -14.63 -2.45 -11.64
N CYS A 357 -13.38 -2.44 -11.16
CA CYS A 357 -12.48 -3.59 -11.28
C CYS A 357 -12.83 -4.72 -10.30
N ALA A 358 -13.63 -4.44 -9.25
CA ALA A 358 -14.08 -5.41 -8.25
C ALA A 358 -12.96 -6.16 -7.51
N ASN A 359 -11.71 -5.68 -7.59
CA ASN A 359 -10.58 -6.19 -6.82
C ASN A 359 -10.71 -5.84 -5.33
N MET A 360 -10.02 -6.63 -4.51
CA MET A 360 -9.71 -6.32 -3.12
C MET A 360 -8.52 -5.36 -3.02
N ALA A 361 -8.29 -4.83 -1.83
CA ALA A 361 -7.10 -4.09 -1.47
C ALA A 361 -6.42 -4.71 -0.25
N SER A 362 -5.17 -4.34 -0.02
CA SER A 362 -4.41 -4.74 1.15
C SER A 362 -3.53 -3.61 1.69
N VAL A 363 -3.10 -3.78 2.93
CA VAL A 363 -1.87 -3.17 3.46
C VAL A 363 -0.93 -4.28 3.92
N CYS A 364 0.37 -4.02 3.87
CA CYS A 364 1.42 -4.94 4.27
C CYS A 364 2.08 -4.46 5.57
N GLU A 365 1.88 -5.18 6.66
CA GLU A 365 2.57 -4.93 7.93
C GLU A 365 3.87 -5.70 7.99
N VAL A 366 4.95 -4.99 8.35
CA VAL A 366 6.27 -5.58 8.58
C VAL A 366 6.71 -5.20 9.99
N ARG A 367 7.06 -6.21 10.79
CA ARG A 367 7.53 -6.08 12.17
C ARG A 367 9.01 -6.46 12.26
N GLU A 368 9.54 -6.56 13.47
CA GLU A 368 10.96 -6.85 13.74
C GLU A 368 11.44 -8.19 13.14
N ASP A 369 10.53 -9.13 12.85
CA ASP A 369 10.83 -10.40 12.17
C ASP A 369 10.99 -10.25 10.65
N LEU A 370 10.71 -9.05 10.12
CA LEU A 370 10.76 -8.68 8.70
C LEU A 370 9.86 -9.53 7.80
N LYS A 371 8.89 -10.25 8.38
CA LYS A 371 7.91 -11.04 7.63
C LYS A 371 6.71 -10.17 7.27
N PRO A 372 6.32 -10.10 5.97
CA PRO A 372 5.10 -9.42 5.56
C PRO A 372 3.84 -10.12 6.09
N VAL A 373 2.93 -9.33 6.65
CA VAL A 373 1.56 -9.76 7.01
C VAL A 373 0.57 -8.88 6.28
N PHE A 374 -0.32 -9.47 5.48
CA PHE A 374 -1.28 -8.72 4.67
C PHE A 374 -2.63 -8.62 5.37
N LYS A 375 -3.13 -7.40 5.51
CA LYS A 375 -4.49 -7.13 5.97
C LYS A 375 -5.32 -6.69 4.77
N LEU A 376 -6.24 -7.56 4.35
CA LEU A 376 -7.11 -7.29 3.22
C LEU A 376 -8.27 -6.38 3.63
N PHE A 377 -8.85 -5.66 2.67
CA PHE A 377 -10.10 -4.92 2.84
C PHE A 377 -10.83 -4.70 1.51
N ALA A 378 -12.15 -4.55 1.61
CA ALA A 378 -13.03 -4.33 0.45
C ALA A 378 -13.33 -2.84 0.29
N ALA A 379 -13.94 -2.48 -0.85
CA ALA A 379 -14.33 -1.11 -1.10
C ALA A 379 -15.44 -0.68 -0.14
N VAL A 380 -15.35 0.54 0.37
CA VAL A 380 -16.37 1.13 1.23
C VAL A 380 -17.69 1.18 0.43
N PRO A 381 -18.79 0.61 0.98
CA PRO A 381 -20.09 0.61 0.34
C PRO A 381 -20.56 1.99 -0.11
N ALA A 382 -21.35 2.04 -1.18
CA ALA A 382 -21.76 3.28 -1.83
C ALA A 382 -22.57 4.22 -0.90
N GLU A 383 -23.28 3.65 0.07
CA GLU A 383 -24.05 4.33 1.11
C GLU A 383 -23.18 5.00 2.18
N MET A 384 -21.94 4.54 2.36
CA MET A 384 -20.96 5.05 3.32
C MET A 384 -19.91 5.96 2.68
N ARG A 385 -20.14 6.42 1.44
CA ARG A 385 -19.27 7.36 0.74
C ARG A 385 -20.06 8.39 -0.06
N HIS A 386 -19.45 9.52 -0.33
CA HIS A 386 -20.02 10.50 -1.24
C HIS A 386 -19.72 10.13 -2.69
N VAL A 387 -20.74 10.15 -3.54
CA VAL A 387 -20.59 10.02 -5.00
C VAL A 387 -20.99 11.34 -5.65
N PRO A 388 -20.09 12.05 -6.35
CA PRO A 388 -20.41 13.32 -6.98
C PRO A 388 -21.59 13.22 -7.97
N ALA A 389 -22.49 14.20 -7.93
CA ALA A 389 -23.70 14.21 -8.78
C ALA A 389 -23.40 14.42 -10.28
N SER A 390 -22.36 15.21 -10.60
CA SER A 390 -21.86 15.36 -11.95
C SER A 390 -20.82 14.28 -12.20
N ARG A 391 -21.20 13.20 -12.89
CA ARG A 391 -20.19 12.45 -13.65
C ARG A 391 -19.59 13.45 -14.64
N PRO A 392 -18.28 13.74 -14.62
CA PRO A 392 -17.65 14.19 -15.86
C PRO A 392 -18.08 13.16 -16.92
N GLN A 393 -18.58 13.62 -18.07
CA GLN A 393 -18.91 12.75 -19.21
C GLN A 393 -17.87 11.64 -19.26
N LYS A 394 -18.31 10.37 -19.05
CA LYS A 394 -17.47 9.16 -18.94
C LYS A 394 -16.03 9.47 -19.34
N ALA A 395 -15.20 9.85 -18.38
CA ALA A 395 -13.78 10.04 -18.65
C ALA A 395 -13.30 8.69 -19.17
N GLU A 396 -13.02 8.56 -20.47
CA GLU A 396 -12.59 7.30 -21.08
C GLU A 396 -11.24 6.83 -20.50
N TYR A 397 -10.56 7.72 -19.76
CA TYR A 397 -9.33 7.54 -19.01
C TYR A 397 -9.41 6.58 -17.81
N PHE A 398 -10.39 5.67 -17.71
CA PHE A 398 -10.49 4.68 -16.62
C PHE A 398 -9.78 3.34 -16.92
N LEU A 399 -8.93 3.30 -17.95
CA LEU A 399 -7.93 2.26 -18.22
C LEU A 399 -6.61 2.95 -18.54
#